data_AF-A0A849GZ52-F1
#
_entry.id   AF-A0A849GZ52-F1
#
_cell.length_a   1.000
_cell.length_b   1.000
_cell.length_c   1.000
_cell.angle_alpha   90.00
_cell.angle_beta   90.00
_cell.angle_gamma   90.00
#
_symmetry.space_group_name_H-M   'P 1'
#
loop_
_entity.id
_entity.type
_entity.pdbx_description
1 polymer ?
#
loop_
_entity_poly.entity_id
_entity_poly.type
_entity_poly.pdbx_seq_one_letter_code
_entity_poly.pdbx_strand_id
1 'polypeptide(L)' 'MEVKHLFLSINASDFGAQSDWWKKLIGRHWDREPMPSCHEWDLTGDVYFQVLDSSDKHG' A
#
# COMPACT_ATOMS: atom_id res chain seq x y z
N MET A 1 -24.92 6.56 -2.12
CA MET A 1 -23.71 6.23 -1.34
C MET A 1 -22.60 7.11 -1.88
N GLU A 2 -22.05 7.99 -1.06
CA GLU A 2 -20.94 8.88 -1.47
C GLU A 2 -19.63 8.18 -1.08
N VAL A 3 -18.78 7.86 -2.05
CA VAL A 3 -17.48 7.24 -1.81
C VAL A 3 -16.49 8.34 -1.46
N LYS A 4 -16.04 8.38 -0.21
CA LYS A 4 -15.12 9.41 0.30
C LYS A 4 -13.66 9.00 0.25
N HIS A 5 -13.38 7.71 0.31
CA HIS A 5 -12.02 7.19 0.34
C HIS A 5 -11.84 6.08 -0.70
N LEU A 6 -10.75 6.16 -1.45
CA LEU A 6 -10.35 5.18 -2.45
C LEU A 6 -9.09 4.46 -1.97
N PHE A 7 -9.14 3.12 -1.96
CA PHE A 7 -7.99 2.28 -1.67
C PHE A 7 -7.54 1.60 -2.96
N LEU A 8 -6.28 1.82 -3.32
CA LEU A 8 -5.60 1.21 -4.46
C LEU A 8 -4.57 0.24 -3.92
N SER A 9 -4.93 -1.04 -3.86
CA SER A 9 -4.06 -2.07 -3.29
C SER A 9 -3.44 -2.93 -4.39
N ILE A 10 -2.15 -3.22 -4.26
CA ILE A 10 -1.45 -4.19 -5.09
C ILE A 10 -0.96 -5.35 -4.22
N ASN A 11 -1.06 -6.56 -4.78
CA ASN A 11 -0.51 -7.76 -4.14
C ASN A 11 0.91 -8.00 -4.66
N ALA A 12 1.89 -7.93 -3.78
CA ALA A 12 3.30 -8.10 -4.06
C ALA A 12 3.76 -9.53 -3.73
N SER A 13 4.38 -10.22 -4.69
CA SER A 13 5.03 -11.51 -4.43
C SER A 13 6.36 -11.39 -3.70
N ASP A 14 7.05 -10.26 -3.87
CA ASP A 14 8.17 -9.85 -3.04
C ASP A 14 7.79 -8.52 -2.39
N PHE A 15 7.25 -8.62 -1.18
CA PHE A 15 6.71 -7.47 -0.45
C PHE A 15 7.78 -6.42 -0.16
N GLY A 16 8.99 -6.85 0.24
CA GLY A 16 10.10 -5.96 0.52
C GLY A 16 10.56 -5.21 -0.73
N ALA A 17 10.83 -5.94 -1.81
CA ALA A 17 11.29 -5.32 -3.06
C ALA A 17 10.26 -4.38 -3.68
N GLN A 18 8.98 -4.74 -3.66
CA GLN A 18 7.91 -3.86 -4.16
C GLN A 18 7.75 -2.62 -3.28
N SER A 19 7.75 -2.78 -1.95
CA SER A 19 7.66 -1.65 -1.02
C SER A 19 8.81 -0.67 -1.20
N ASP A 20 10.04 -1.18 -1.36
CA ASP A 20 11.22 -0.34 -1.63
C ASP A 20 11.15 0.35 -2.99
N TRP A 21 10.59 -0.31 -4.01
CA TRP A 21 10.39 0.29 -5.32
C TRP A 21 9.40 1.45 -5.26
N TRP A 22 8.24 1.25 -4.62
CA TRP A 22 7.23 2.29 -4.46
C TRP A 22 7.70 3.44 -3.57
N LYS A 23 8.43 3.13 -2.50
CA LYS A 23 9.12 4.14 -1.67
C LYS A 23 10.02 5.04 -2.50
N LYS A 24 10.79 4.47 -3.44
CA LYS A 24 11.66 5.23 -4.35
C LYS A 24 10.86 6.03 -5.38
N LEU A 25 9.81 5.44 -5.95
CA LEU A 25 8.98 6.11 -6.96
C LEU A 25 8.21 7.29 -6.37
N ILE A 26 7.55 7.09 -5.24
CA ILE A 26 6.79 8.13 -4.54
C ILE A 26 7.76 9.14 -3.88
N GLY A 27 9.00 8.72 -3.62
CA GLY A 27 10.05 9.58 -3.08
C GLY A 27 9.99 9.75 -1.56
N ARG A 28 9.20 8.93 -0.86
CA ARG A 28 9.06 8.95 0.60
C ARG A 28 8.70 7.58 1.16
N HIS A 29 8.95 7.41 2.45
CA HIS A 29 8.55 6.23 3.21
C HIS A 29 7.02 6.05 3.22
N TRP A 30 6.53 4.84 3.47
CA TRP A 30 5.10 4.64 3.73
C TRP A 30 4.67 5.43 4.97
N ASP A 31 3.44 5.93 4.92
CA ASP A 31 2.85 6.75 5.97
C ASP A 31 2.31 5.88 7.11
N ARG A 32 1.81 4.69 6.76
CA ARG A 32 1.16 3.79 7.70
C ARG A 32 1.55 2.34 7.41
N GLU A 33 1.58 1.55 8.47
CA GLU A 33 1.79 0.11 8.44
C GLU A 33 0.65 -0.53 9.26
N PRO A 34 -0.55 -0.69 8.67
CA PRO A 34 -1.71 -1.23 9.38
C PRO A 34 -1.50 -2.65 9.89
N MET A 35 -0.65 -3.41 9.20
CA MET A 35 -0.23 -4.77 9.54
C MET A 35 1.17 -5.03 8.94
N PRO A 36 1.94 -6.00 9.45
CA PRO A 36 3.29 -6.28 8.95
C PRO A 36 3.35 -6.66 7.45
N SER A 37 2.23 -7.12 6.89
CA SER A 37 2.06 -7.47 5.48
C SER A 37 1.47 -6.32 4.64
N CYS A 38 1.41 -5.09 5.17
CA CYS A 38 0.82 -3.94 4.48
C CYS A 38 1.61 -2.65 4.71
N HIS A 39 2.05 -2.05 3.61
CA HIS A 39 2.59 -0.69 3.61
C HIS A 39 1.66 0.23 2.85
N GLU A 40 1.31 1.36 3.46
CA GLU A 40 0.31 2.30 2.93
C GLU A 40 0.87 3.71 2.79
N TRP A 41 0.54 4.34 1.66
CA TRP A 41 0.76 5.74 1.39
C TRP A 41 -0.56 6.48 1.27
N ASP A 42 -0.67 7.59 1.97
CA ASP A 42 -1.75 8.56 1.77
C ASP A 42 -1.34 9.56 0.68
N LEU A 43 -1.92 9.43 -0.51
CA LEU A 43 -1.54 10.25 -1.66
C LEU A 43 -2.19 11.64 -1.65
N THR A 44 -3.42 11.78 -1.13
CA THR A 44 -4.19 13.05 -1.21
C THR A 44 -5.13 13.33 -0.03
N GLY A 45 -5.08 12.55 1.05
CA GLY A 45 -6.01 12.55 2.19
C GLY A 45 -7.19 11.57 2.04
N ASP A 46 -7.57 11.31 0.79
CA ASP A 46 -8.72 10.47 0.44
C ASP A 46 -8.36 9.28 -0.45
N VAL A 47 -7.13 9.27 -1.00
CA VAL A 47 -6.64 8.19 -1.85
C VAL A 47 -5.46 7.53 -1.17
N TYR A 48 -5.63 6.25 -0.86
CA TYR A 48 -4.65 5.43 -0.18
C TYR A 48 -4.10 4.40 -1.14
N PHE A 49 -2.78 4.35 -1.28
CA PHE A 49 -2.09 3.33 -2.05
C PHE A 49 -1.48 2.30 -1.10
N GLN A 50 -1.77 1.03 -1.32
CA GLN A 50 -1.36 -0.06 -0.45
C GLN A 50 -0.55 -1.08 -1.24
N VAL A 51 0.59 -1.46 -0.68
CA VAL A 51 1.31 -2.67 -1.09
C VAL A 51 0.99 -3.72 -0.04
N LEU A 52 0.46 -4.87 -0.49
CA LEU A 52 0.08 -6.00 0.34
C LEU A 52 0.97 -7.19 0.02
N ASP A 53 1.41 -7.93 1.03
CA ASP A 53 2.10 -9.19 0.82
C ASP A 53 1.13 -10.24 0.26
N SER A 54 1.41 -10.73 -0.95
CA SER A 54 0.59 -11.74 -1.62
C SER A 54 0.68 -13.14 -1.01
N SER A 55 1.58 -13.38 -0.05
CA SER A 55 1.58 -14.58 0.77
C SER A 55 0.45 -14.57 1.81
N ASP A 56 -0.09 -13.40 2.12
CA ASP A 56 -1.33 -13.20 2.87
C ASP A 56 -2.54 -13.40 1.93
N LYS A 57 -2.64 -14.60 1.32
CA LYS A 57 -3.82 -14.99 0.54
C LYS A 57 -4.95 -15.33 1.50
N HIS A 58 -5.65 -14.33 2.00
CA HIS A 58 -7.06 -14.47 2.38
C HIS A 58 -7.91 -13.79 1.31
N GLY A 59 -8.17 -14.55 0.24
CA GLY A 59 -9.30 -14.35 -0.65
C GLY A 59 -10.45 -15.26 -0.24
#